data_AF-A0A0F9H021-F1
#
_entry.id   AF-A0A0F9H021-F1
#
_cell.length_a   1.000
_cell.length_b   1.000
_cell.length_c   1.000
_cell.angle_alpha   90.00
_cell.angle_beta   90.00
_cell.angle_gamma   90.00
#
_symmetry.space_group_name_H-M   'P 1'
#
loop_
_entity.id
_entity.type
_entity.pdbx_description
1 polymer ?
#
loop_
_entity_poly.entity_id
_entity_poly.type
_entity_poly.pdbx_seq_one_letter_code
_entity_poly.pdbx_strand_id
1 'polypeptide(L)'
;MWSETIECDLTRTQNFFQMQELIFRGVLESGDIFVLTPMKKSPASPYELRLQVIEADRIETPLGMRDEGKTKEGLKIAGGVEMDANGAAIAYHILKAHPGSREGRRRGQSERVAAFGNRTGRRNVVHVFERARPGQTRGIPYLSPVIEPLKQLDKYTEAELMATVISALLTVFVKTEDAAGLAPVPVGRTAGSPSSTT
;
A
#
# COMPACT_ATOMS: atom_id res chain seq x y z
N MET A 1 -5.00 -26.07 -24.27
CA MET A 1 -4.55 -24.83 -24.99
C MET A 1 -3.50 -24.10 -24.14
N TRP A 2 -2.67 -23.18 -24.67
CA TRP A 2 -1.61 -22.49 -23.87
C TRP A 2 -2.14 -21.80 -22.60
N SER A 3 -3.34 -21.24 -22.68
CA SER A 3 -4.02 -20.55 -21.58
C SER A 3 -4.43 -21.45 -20.40
N GLU A 4 -4.62 -22.75 -20.64
CA GLU A 4 -5.12 -23.68 -19.62
C GLU A 4 -4.00 -24.31 -18.79
N THR A 5 -2.75 -24.18 -19.23
CA THR A 5 -1.57 -24.74 -18.57
C THR A 5 -0.84 -23.67 -17.74
N ILE A 6 -0.19 -24.10 -16.67
CA ILE A 6 0.73 -23.26 -15.89
C ILE A 6 1.92 -22.74 -16.70
N GLU A 7 2.18 -23.33 -17.87
CA GLU A 7 3.21 -22.86 -18.78
C GLU A 7 2.89 -21.48 -19.39
N CYS A 8 1.72 -20.88 -19.17
CA CYS A 8 1.54 -19.47 -19.52
C CYS A 8 2.19 -18.51 -18.52
N ASP A 9 2.36 -18.92 -17.26
CA ASP A 9 2.98 -18.14 -16.20
C ASP A 9 4.49 -18.38 -16.17
N LEU A 10 5.28 -17.30 -16.08
CA LEU A 10 6.73 -17.38 -15.96
C LEU A 10 7.16 -18.14 -14.69
N THR A 11 6.39 -18.03 -13.60
CA THR A 11 6.66 -18.74 -12.34
C THR A 11 6.15 -20.17 -12.34
N ARG A 12 5.33 -20.54 -13.35
CA ARG A 12 4.66 -21.84 -13.49
C ARG A 12 3.77 -22.21 -12.30
N THR A 13 3.11 -21.21 -11.70
CA THR A 13 2.23 -21.43 -10.55
C THR A 13 0.76 -21.38 -10.96
N GLN A 14 0.42 -20.53 -11.93
CA GLN A 14 -0.96 -20.23 -12.29
C GLN A 14 -1.23 -20.44 -13.78
N ASN A 15 -2.45 -20.86 -14.12
CA ASN A 15 -2.95 -20.79 -15.50
C ASN A 15 -3.43 -19.37 -15.84
N PHE A 16 -3.86 -19.16 -17.09
CA PHE A 16 -4.23 -17.83 -17.56
C PHE A 16 -5.45 -17.25 -16.83
N PHE A 17 -6.44 -18.08 -16.52
CA PHE A 17 -7.66 -17.65 -15.82
C PHE A 17 -7.37 -17.22 -14.38
N GLN A 18 -6.50 -17.95 -13.69
CA GLN A 18 -6.03 -17.59 -12.34
C GLN A 18 -5.22 -16.29 -12.36
N MET A 19 -4.38 -16.09 -13.39
CA MET A 19 -3.68 -14.82 -13.57
C MET A 19 -4.63 -13.66 -13.86
N GLN A 20 -5.72 -13.88 -14.60
CA GLN A 20 -6.73 -12.84 -14.82
C GLN A 20 -7.40 -12.42 -13.50
N GLU A 21 -7.72 -13.37 -12.61
CA GLU A 21 -8.23 -13.06 -11.28
C GLU A 21 -7.20 -12.26 -10.47
N LEU A 22 -5.93 -12.67 -10.48
CA LEU A 22 -4.84 -11.97 -9.80
C LEU A 22 -4.69 -10.54 -10.31
N ILE A 23 -4.72 -10.35 -11.63
CA ILE A 23 -4.65 -9.03 -12.28
C ILE A 23 -5.84 -8.17 -11.85
N PHE A 24 -7.05 -8.71 -11.91
CA PHE A 24 -8.26 -7.99 -11.53
C PHE A 24 -8.20 -7.53 -10.06
N ARG A 25 -7.83 -8.43 -9.15
CA ARG A 25 -7.67 -8.10 -7.73
C ARG A 25 -6.60 -7.04 -7.51
N GLY A 26 -5.45 -7.15 -8.16
CA GLY A 26 -4.38 -6.16 -8.04
C GLY A 26 -4.78 -4.78 -8.56
N VAL A 27 -5.61 -4.69 -9.61
CA VAL A 27 -6.19 -3.42 -10.06
C VAL A 27 -7.14 -2.83 -9.00
N LEU A 28 -7.95 -3.64 -8.32
CA LEU A 28 -8.83 -3.14 -7.27
C LEU A 28 -8.05 -2.63 -6.04
N GLU A 29 -7.02 -3.38 -5.63
CA GLU A 29 -6.22 -3.10 -4.42
C GLU A 29 -5.21 -1.96 -4.61
N SER A 30 -4.47 -1.95 -5.72
CA SER A 30 -3.41 -0.98 -5.99
C SER A 30 -3.78 0.08 -7.03
N GLY A 31 -4.90 -0.10 -7.74
CA GLY A 31 -5.34 0.78 -8.82
C GLY A 31 -4.78 0.41 -10.20
N ASP A 32 -3.57 -0.16 -10.23
CA ASP A 32 -2.96 -0.68 -11.45
C ASP A 32 -2.11 -1.93 -11.22
N ILE A 33 -1.78 -2.60 -12.33
CA ILE A 33 -0.85 -3.73 -12.32
C ILE A 33 -0.15 -3.86 -13.68
N PHE A 34 1.04 -4.46 -13.68
CA PHE A 34 1.89 -4.57 -14.86
C PHE A 34 2.10 -6.04 -15.20
N VAL A 35 2.05 -6.38 -16.48
CA VAL A 35 2.30 -7.74 -16.97
C VAL A 35 3.43 -7.68 -17.98
N LEU A 36 4.55 -8.34 -17.67
CA LEU A 36 5.63 -8.53 -18.62
C LEU A 36 5.32 -9.73 -19.52
N THR A 37 5.79 -9.66 -20.77
CA THR A 37 5.59 -10.72 -21.76
C THR A 37 6.93 -11.32 -22.26
N PRO A 38 7.77 -11.88 -21.38
CA PRO A 38 9.03 -12.50 -21.79
C PRO A 38 8.83 -13.68 -22.75
N MET A 39 9.82 -13.91 -23.61
CA MET A 39 9.91 -15.12 -24.44
C MET A 39 10.92 -16.07 -23.82
N LYS A 40 10.44 -17.20 -23.31
CA LYS A 40 11.26 -18.22 -22.68
C LYS A 40 10.88 -19.58 -23.22
N LYS A 41 11.83 -20.20 -23.91
CA LYS A 41 11.70 -21.59 -24.38
C LYS A 41 11.54 -22.54 -23.20
N SER A 42 10.67 -23.52 -23.36
CA SER A 42 10.40 -24.56 -22.37
C SER A 42 10.21 -25.89 -23.10
N PRO A 43 10.83 -26.99 -22.67
CA PRO A 43 10.56 -28.31 -23.24
C PRO A 43 9.09 -28.74 -23.05
N ALA A 44 8.41 -28.19 -22.04
CA ALA A 44 7.05 -28.57 -21.67
C ALA A 44 5.96 -27.87 -22.51
N SER A 45 6.31 -26.89 -23.35
CA SER A 45 5.33 -26.17 -24.18
C SER A 45 5.95 -25.70 -25.49
N PRO A 46 5.26 -25.87 -26.63
CA PRO A 46 5.74 -25.35 -27.92
C PRO A 46 5.71 -23.82 -27.99
N TYR A 47 5.00 -23.16 -27.07
CA TYR A 47 4.90 -21.70 -27.02
C TYR A 47 5.98 -21.12 -26.11
N GLU A 48 6.65 -20.07 -26.58
CA GLU A 48 7.70 -19.36 -25.82
C GLU A 48 7.14 -18.22 -24.96
N LEU A 49 5.95 -17.70 -25.26
CA LEU A 49 5.37 -16.59 -24.53
C LEU A 49 5.10 -17.01 -23.07
N ARG A 50 5.59 -16.20 -22.13
CA ARG A 50 5.29 -16.30 -20.71
C ARG A 50 4.78 -14.95 -20.23
N LEU A 51 3.89 -14.97 -19.26
CA LEU A 51 3.39 -13.79 -18.57
C LEU A 51 4.02 -13.72 -17.20
N GLN A 52 4.41 -12.52 -16.79
CA GLN A 52 4.86 -12.27 -15.43
C GLN A 52 4.13 -11.07 -14.89
N VAL A 53 3.29 -11.30 -13.89
CA VAL A 53 2.57 -10.24 -13.19
C VAL A 53 3.53 -9.55 -12.23
N ILE A 54 3.54 -8.22 -12.26
CA ILE A 54 4.36 -7.34 -11.45
C ILE A 54 3.44 -6.36 -10.73
N GLU A 55 3.57 -6.30 -9.40
CA GLU A 55 2.82 -5.40 -8.55
C GLU A 55 3.14 -3.92 -8.84
N ALA A 56 2.14 -3.07 -8.66
CA ALA A 56 2.22 -1.61 -8.80
C ALA A 56 3.35 -0.98 -7.96
N ASP A 57 3.55 -1.49 -6.74
CA ASP A 57 4.49 -0.95 -5.76
C ASP A 57 5.95 -1.13 -6.18
N ARG A 58 6.21 -2.06 -7.12
CA ARG A 58 7.53 -2.22 -7.71
C ARG A 58 7.85 -1.20 -8.79
N ILE A 59 6.85 -0.45 -9.26
CA ILE A 59 7.04 0.57 -10.28
C ILE A 59 7.31 1.90 -9.61
N GLU A 60 8.55 2.36 -9.67
CA GLU A 60 9.03 3.52 -8.93
C GLU A 60 9.87 4.42 -9.83
N THR A 61 9.74 5.74 -9.64
CA THR A 61 10.67 6.69 -10.25
C THR A 61 12.06 6.54 -9.59
N PRO A 62 13.12 6.25 -10.37
CA PRO A 62 14.48 6.08 -9.86
C PRO A 62 14.94 7.28 -9.03
N LEU A 63 15.69 7.03 -7.95
CA LEU A 63 16.06 8.06 -6.95
C LEU A 63 16.67 9.33 -7.55
N GLY A 64 17.58 9.20 -8.52
CA GLY A 64 18.23 10.35 -9.16
C GLY A 64 17.36 11.13 -10.16
N MET A 65 16.13 10.69 -10.42
CA MET A 65 15.19 11.31 -11.37
C MET A 65 13.92 11.82 -10.68
N ARG A 66 13.85 11.76 -9.35
CA ARG A 66 12.67 12.19 -8.57
C ARG A 66 12.47 13.70 -8.59
N ASP A 67 13.56 14.46 -8.48
CA ASP A 67 13.50 15.91 -8.37
C ASP A 67 13.21 16.58 -9.73
N GLU A 68 13.79 16.03 -10.81
CA GLU A 68 13.62 16.59 -12.15
C GLU A 68 12.45 15.97 -12.92
N GLY A 69 12.02 14.76 -12.53
CA GLY A 69 10.98 14.01 -13.24
C GLY A 69 11.33 13.71 -14.69
N LYS A 70 12.62 13.67 -15.03
CA LYS A 70 13.12 13.48 -16.39
C LYS A 70 14.26 12.47 -16.46
N THR A 71 14.37 11.78 -17.59
CA THR A 71 15.56 10.98 -17.93
C THR A 71 16.75 11.89 -18.27
N LYS A 72 17.94 11.30 -18.39
CA LYS A 72 19.13 11.97 -18.94
C LYS A 72 18.92 12.52 -20.36
N GLU A 73 17.94 11.97 -21.08
CA GLU A 73 17.56 12.37 -22.44
C GLU A 73 16.43 13.42 -22.44
N GLY A 74 16.00 13.88 -21.26
CA GLY A 74 14.95 14.89 -21.10
C GLY A 74 13.51 14.35 -21.16
N LEU A 75 13.33 13.03 -21.22
CA LEU A 75 12.02 12.39 -21.32
C LEU A 75 11.31 12.38 -19.96
N LYS A 76 10.01 12.65 -19.94
CA LYS A 76 9.24 12.79 -18.69
C LYS A 76 9.03 11.42 -18.04
N ILE A 77 9.29 11.33 -16.73
CA ILE A 77 8.94 10.18 -15.89
C ILE A 77 7.94 10.61 -14.83
N ALA A 78 6.82 9.88 -14.73
CA ALA A 78 5.83 10.09 -13.67
C ALA A 78 5.36 8.74 -13.12
N GLY A 79 5.54 8.53 -11.80
CA GLY A 79 5.16 7.29 -11.13
C GLY A 79 5.86 6.06 -11.71
N GLY A 80 7.13 6.16 -12.09
CA GLY A 80 7.89 5.07 -12.73
C GLY A 80 7.52 4.78 -14.19
N VAL A 81 6.60 5.52 -14.79
CA VAL A 81 6.27 5.45 -16.22
C VAL A 81 7.03 6.54 -16.96
N GLU A 82 7.87 6.14 -17.90
CA GLU A 82 8.60 7.02 -18.80
C GLU A 82 7.78 7.24 -20.08
N MET A 83 7.64 8.50 -20.50
CA MET A 83 6.74 8.90 -21.59
C MET A 83 7.45 9.73 -22.65
N ASP A 84 6.95 9.64 -23.88
CA ASP A 84 7.32 10.53 -24.99
C ASP A 84 6.65 11.92 -24.88
N ALA A 85 6.90 12.79 -25.86
CA ALA A 85 6.30 14.11 -25.93
C ALA A 85 4.77 14.12 -26.09
N ASN A 86 4.19 13.02 -26.59
CA ASN A 86 2.75 12.84 -26.75
C ASN A 86 2.10 12.22 -25.51
N GLY A 87 2.88 11.82 -24.51
CA GLY A 87 2.42 11.12 -23.30
C GLY A 87 2.25 9.61 -23.46
N ALA A 88 2.76 9.01 -24.54
CA ALA A 88 2.75 7.56 -24.72
C ALA A 88 3.88 6.92 -23.89
N ALA A 89 3.59 5.80 -23.22
CA ALA A 89 4.57 5.09 -22.40
C ALA A 89 5.63 4.42 -23.27
N ILE A 90 6.90 4.76 -23.04
CA ILE A 90 8.06 4.22 -23.75
C ILE A 90 8.81 3.18 -22.92
N ALA A 91 8.81 3.34 -21.60
CA ALA A 91 9.46 2.41 -20.68
C ALA A 91 8.85 2.49 -19.28
N TYR A 92 9.09 1.44 -18.50
CA TYR A 92 8.70 1.34 -17.11
C TYR A 92 9.94 1.06 -16.27
N HIS A 93 10.02 1.71 -15.10
CA HIS A 93 11.12 1.54 -14.16
C HIS A 93 10.68 0.58 -13.06
N ILE A 94 11.21 -0.64 -13.09
CA ILE A 94 10.79 -1.75 -12.23
C ILE A 94 11.87 -2.06 -11.21
N LEU A 95 11.54 -2.03 -9.92
CA LEU A 95 12.43 -2.47 -8.86
C LEU A 95 12.67 -3.99 -8.94
N LYS A 96 13.92 -4.42 -8.81
CA LYS A 96 14.28 -5.85 -8.78
C LYS A 96 13.62 -6.61 -7.61
N ALA A 97 13.44 -5.96 -6.47
CA ALA A 97 12.81 -6.50 -5.28
C ALA A 97 11.67 -5.59 -4.79
N HIS A 98 10.68 -6.15 -4.10
CA HIS A 98 9.58 -5.38 -3.51
C HIS A 98 10.13 -4.34 -2.52
N PRO A 99 9.68 -3.07 -2.53
CA PRO A 99 10.22 -2.01 -1.67
C PRO A 99 10.12 -2.33 -0.16
N GLY A 100 9.11 -3.09 0.25
CA GLY A 100 8.96 -3.56 1.65
C GLY A 100 9.91 -4.70 2.05
N SER A 101 10.59 -5.34 1.10
CA SER A 101 11.52 -6.44 1.38
C SER A 101 12.85 -5.95 1.95
N ARG A 102 13.62 -6.84 2.60
CA ARG A 102 14.99 -6.51 3.09
C ARG A 102 15.91 -6.07 1.96
N GLU A 103 15.76 -6.67 0.78
CA GLU A 103 16.54 -6.35 -0.41
C GLU A 103 16.08 -5.05 -1.06
N GLY A 104 14.77 -4.80 -1.16
CA GLY A 104 14.22 -3.54 -1.66
C GLY A 104 14.50 -2.33 -0.77
N ARG A 105 14.71 -2.55 0.55
CA ARG A 105 15.19 -1.52 1.47
C ARG A 105 16.59 -1.01 1.14
N ARG A 106 17.43 -1.82 0.46
CA ARG A 106 18.62 -1.30 -0.24
C ARG A 106 18.14 -0.64 -1.54
N ARG A 107 17.56 0.56 -1.38
CA ARG A 107 17.01 1.37 -2.46
C ARG A 107 18.03 1.53 -3.59
N GLY A 108 17.60 1.39 -4.84
CA GLY A 108 18.40 1.84 -5.99
C GLY A 108 18.65 0.84 -7.12
N GLN A 109 18.03 -0.34 -7.13
CA GLN A 109 18.12 -1.26 -8.27
C GLN A 109 16.79 -1.31 -9.05
N SER A 110 16.44 -0.18 -9.67
CA SER A 110 15.39 -0.13 -10.69
C SER A 110 15.98 -0.52 -12.05
N GLU A 111 15.34 -1.45 -12.73
CA GLU A 111 15.62 -1.80 -14.12
C GLU A 111 14.64 -1.09 -15.05
N ARG A 112 15.17 -0.45 -16.10
CA ARG A 112 14.35 0.17 -17.14
C ARG A 112 13.93 -0.89 -18.15
N VAL A 113 12.64 -1.19 -18.22
CA VAL A 113 12.05 -2.12 -19.17
C VAL A 113 11.29 -1.35 -20.26
N ALA A 114 11.70 -1.51 -21.52
CA ALA A 114 11.02 -0.86 -22.64
C ALA A 114 9.59 -1.40 -22.79
N ALA A 115 8.61 -0.50 -23.02
CA ALA A 115 7.21 -0.87 -23.19
C ALA A 115 6.99 -1.69 -24.47
N PHE A 116 7.80 -1.45 -25.51
CA PHE A 116 7.79 -2.15 -26.79
C PHE A 116 9.18 -2.70 -27.13
N GLY A 117 9.22 -3.82 -27.84
CA GLY A 117 10.46 -4.44 -28.30
C GLY A 117 11.02 -3.74 -29.53
N ASN A 118 12.29 -3.36 -29.48
CA ASN A 118 12.96 -2.56 -30.52
C ASN A 118 12.94 -3.20 -31.92
N ARG A 119 12.94 -4.54 -32.01
CA ARG A 119 13.00 -5.26 -33.29
C ARG A 119 11.64 -5.50 -33.94
N THR A 120 10.63 -5.84 -33.13
CA THR A 120 9.33 -6.34 -33.63
C THR A 120 8.18 -5.39 -33.32
N GLY A 121 8.41 -4.32 -32.56
CA GLY A 121 7.34 -3.44 -32.06
C GLY A 121 6.39 -4.14 -31.07
N ARG A 122 6.68 -5.39 -30.68
CA ARG A 122 5.80 -6.15 -29.78
C ARG A 122 5.77 -5.49 -28.41
N ARG A 123 4.58 -5.41 -27.82
CA ARG A 123 4.41 -4.99 -26.43
C ARG A 123 5.17 -5.94 -25.49
N ASN A 124 6.07 -5.39 -24.68
CA ASN A 124 6.81 -6.11 -23.64
C ASN A 124 6.16 -5.95 -22.27
N VAL A 125 5.45 -4.84 -22.07
CA VAL A 125 4.75 -4.52 -20.82
C VAL A 125 3.30 -4.16 -21.14
N VAL A 126 2.38 -4.87 -20.51
CA VAL A 126 0.96 -4.53 -20.49
C VAL A 126 0.68 -3.86 -19.16
N HIS A 127 0.44 -2.56 -19.20
CA HIS A 127 -0.01 -1.80 -18.03
C HIS A 127 -1.53 -1.79 -18.00
N VAL A 128 -2.11 -2.44 -17.00
CA VAL A 128 -3.55 -2.61 -16.82
C VAL A 128 -4.00 -1.67 -15.72
N PHE A 129 -4.82 -0.68 -16.09
CA PHE A 129 -5.41 0.27 -15.15
C PHE A 129 -6.63 0.95 -15.77
N GLU A 130 -7.51 1.44 -14.91
CA GLU A 130 -8.62 2.29 -15.33
C GLU A 130 -8.16 3.76 -15.39
N ARG A 131 -8.24 4.35 -16.58
CA ARG A 131 -7.86 5.74 -16.80
C ARG A 131 -9.08 6.65 -16.63
N ALA A 132 -9.18 7.29 -15.47
CA ALA A 132 -10.26 8.21 -15.14
C ALA A 132 -10.01 9.65 -15.62
N ARG A 133 -8.74 10.05 -15.83
CA ARG A 133 -8.38 11.42 -16.25
C ARG A 133 -7.40 11.45 -17.44
N PRO A 134 -7.46 12.48 -18.30
CA PRO A 134 -6.41 12.72 -19.29
C PRO A 134 -5.04 12.92 -18.61
N GLY A 135 -3.98 12.31 -19.16
CA GLY A 135 -2.63 12.41 -18.60
C GLY A 135 -2.37 11.60 -17.33
N GLN A 136 -3.34 10.84 -16.83
CA GLN A 136 -3.16 9.94 -15.69
C GLN A 136 -2.20 8.80 -16.07
N THR A 137 -1.09 8.69 -15.35
CA THR A 137 -0.03 7.70 -15.62
C THR A 137 -0.11 6.46 -14.76
N ARG A 138 -0.84 6.51 -13.64
CA ARG A 138 -1.00 5.40 -12.69
C ARG A 138 -2.46 5.26 -12.30
N GLY A 139 -2.87 4.04 -12.00
CA GLY A 139 -4.21 3.76 -11.50
C GLY A 139 -4.45 4.33 -10.11
N ILE A 140 -5.73 4.45 -9.74
CA ILE A 140 -6.15 4.85 -8.40
C ILE A 140 -6.86 3.64 -7.79
N PRO A 141 -6.46 3.17 -6.59
CA PRO A 141 -7.14 2.05 -5.92
C PRO A 141 -8.64 2.29 -5.81
N TYR A 142 -9.43 1.23 -5.96
CA TYR A 142 -10.89 1.32 -5.99
C TYR A 142 -11.47 1.90 -4.69
N LEU A 143 -10.85 1.58 -3.55
CA LEU A 143 -11.27 2.06 -2.23
C LEU A 143 -10.71 3.44 -1.86
N SER A 144 -9.90 4.07 -2.72
CA SER A 144 -9.31 5.39 -2.45
C SER A 144 -10.34 6.46 -2.06
N PRO A 145 -11.51 6.59 -2.72
CA PRO A 145 -12.48 7.64 -2.39
C PRO A 145 -13.13 7.50 -1.02
N VAL A 146 -13.14 6.30 -0.44
CA VAL A 146 -13.85 5.99 0.82
C VAL A 146 -12.90 5.77 2.00
N ILE A 147 -11.59 5.92 1.80
CA ILE A 147 -10.59 5.63 2.83
C ILE A 147 -10.69 6.57 4.05
N GLU A 148 -11.01 7.85 3.82
CA GLU A 148 -11.16 8.84 4.89
C GLU A 148 -12.42 8.59 5.73
N PRO A 149 -13.61 8.39 5.14
CA PRO A 149 -14.79 7.94 5.89
C PRO A 149 -14.55 6.66 6.70
N LEU A 150 -13.87 5.67 6.12
CA LEU A 150 -13.54 4.41 6.83
C LEU A 150 -12.65 4.68 8.05
N LYS A 151 -11.64 5.56 7.92
CA LYS A 151 -10.78 5.96 9.04
C LYS A 151 -11.53 6.74 10.12
N GLN A 152 -12.52 7.55 9.74
CA GLN A 152 -13.36 8.27 10.70
C GLN A 152 -14.27 7.31 11.48
N LEU A 153 -14.82 6.30 10.81
CA LEU A 153 -15.64 5.26 11.45
C LEU A 153 -14.85 4.45 12.48
N ASP A 154 -13.60 4.10 12.16
CA ASP A 154 -12.69 3.40 13.08
C ASP A 154 -12.45 4.21 14.37
N LYS A 155 -12.10 5.49 14.22
CA LYS A 155 -11.92 6.42 15.36
C LYS A 155 -13.18 6.60 16.19
N TYR A 156 -14.35 6.65 15.54
CA TYR A 156 -15.63 6.74 16.24
C TYR A 156 -15.87 5.49 17.09
N THR A 157 -15.63 4.30 16.52
CA THR A 157 -15.77 3.02 17.22
C THR A 157 -14.81 2.94 18.42
N GLU A 158 -13.57 3.38 18.27
CA GLU A 158 -12.60 3.46 19.37
C GLU A 158 -13.05 4.42 20.48
N ALA A 159 -13.57 5.60 20.11
CA ALA A 159 -14.08 6.57 21.08
C ALA A 159 -15.30 6.05 21.86
N GLU A 160 -16.21 5.34 21.19
CA GLU A 160 -17.38 4.71 21.83
C GLU A 160 -16.96 3.61 22.82
N LEU A 161 -15.97 2.80 22.45
CA LEU A 161 -15.38 1.79 23.34
C LEU A 161 -14.74 2.46 24.57
N MET A 162 -13.95 3.51 24.38
CA MET A 162 -13.32 4.23 25.50
C MET A 162 -14.35 4.89 26.42
N ALA A 163 -15.39 5.52 25.87
CA ALA A 163 -16.48 6.10 26.65
C ALA A 163 -17.21 5.06 27.50
N THR A 164 -17.42 3.86 26.95
CA THR A 164 -18.03 2.72 27.66
C THR A 164 -17.13 2.25 28.81
N VAL A 165 -15.82 2.12 28.58
CA VAL A 165 -14.86 1.75 29.63
C VAL A 165 -14.84 2.78 30.76
N ILE A 166 -14.81 4.08 30.44
CA ILE A 166 -14.83 5.16 31.44
C ILE A 166 -16.15 5.13 32.22
N SER A 167 -17.28 4.92 31.55
CA SER A 167 -18.60 4.85 32.18
C SER A 167 -18.72 3.66 33.14
N ALA A 168 -18.15 2.50 32.76
CA ALA A 168 -18.09 1.32 33.61
C ALA A 168 -17.23 1.58 34.86
N LEU A 169 -16.07 2.23 34.72
CA LEU A 169 -15.22 2.62 35.85
C LEU A 169 -15.93 3.62 36.79
N LEU A 170 -16.66 4.60 36.24
CA LEU A 170 -17.40 5.58 37.05
C LEU A 170 -18.54 4.91 37.85
N THR A 171 -19.20 3.88 37.28
CA THR A 171 -20.29 3.14 37.93
C THR A 171 -19.83 2.33 39.15
N VAL A 172 -18.56 1.90 39.19
CA VAL A 172 -17.99 1.19 40.34
C VAL A 172 -17.76 2.11 41.55
N PHE A 173 -17.82 3.43 41.40
CA PHE A 173 -17.88 4.37 42.52
C PHE A 173 -19.32 4.43 43.09
N VAL A 174 -19.73 3.37 43.78
CA VAL A 174 -20.96 3.34 44.57
C VAL A 174 -20.80 4.29 45.78
N LYS A 175 -21.67 5.29 45.90
CA LYS A 175 -21.90 6.00 47.17
C LYS A 175 -22.67 5.07 48.10
N THR A 176 -22.11 4.83 49.28
CA THR A 176 -22.86 4.25 50.40
C THR A 176 -23.88 5.27 50.90
N GLU A 177 -25.17 4.94 50.82
CA GLU A 177 -26.19 5.54 51.70
C GLU A 177 -26.24 4.72 52.99
N ASP A 178 -25.20 4.87 53.80
CA ASP A 178 -25.29 4.66 55.23
C ASP A 178 -24.12 5.40 55.89
N ALA A 179 -24.40 6.64 56.29
CA ALA A 179 -23.61 7.36 57.28
C ALA A 179 -23.91 6.81 58.69
N ALA A 180 -23.83 5.49 58.86
CA ALA A 180 -23.80 4.83 60.15
C ALA A 180 -22.50 4.03 60.25
N GLY A 181 -21.42 4.74 60.58
CA GLY A 181 -20.18 4.09 61.04
C GLY A 181 -18.95 4.25 60.14
N LEU A 182 -18.66 5.46 59.68
CA LEU A 182 -17.27 5.82 59.36
C LEU A 182 -16.74 6.69 60.49
N ALA A 183 -16.10 6.01 61.45
CA ALA A 183 -15.36 6.68 62.52
C ALA A 183 -14.29 7.60 61.89
N PRO A 184 -14.18 8.87 62.31
CA PRO A 184 -13.18 9.77 61.76
C PRO A 184 -11.79 9.27 62.17
N VAL A 185 -10.94 9.05 61.17
CA VAL A 185 -9.50 8.89 61.36
C VAL A 185 -8.98 10.14 62.07
N PRO A 186 -8.33 10.04 63.25
CA PRO A 186 -7.84 11.22 63.95
C PRO A 186 -6.63 11.75 63.19
N VAL A 187 -6.83 12.81 62.40
CA VAL A 187 -5.75 13.63 61.88
C VAL A 187 -5.22 14.44 63.06
N GLY A 188 -3.98 14.12 63.46
CA GLY A 188 -3.25 14.81 64.52
C GLY A 188 -3.23 16.31 64.28
N ARG A 189 -3.78 17.05 65.24
CA ARG A 189 -3.76 18.51 65.26
C ARG A 189 -2.66 18.97 66.22
N THR A 190 -1.47 19.22 65.69
CA THR A 190 -0.48 20.08 66.34
C THR A 190 -0.86 21.53 66.06
N ALA A 191 -1.19 22.28 67.11
CA ALA A 191 -1.22 23.73 67.06
C ALA A 191 -0.65 24.24 68.39
N GLY A 192 0.55 24.82 68.33
CA GLY A 192 1.18 25.48 69.45
C GLY A 192 0.45 26.77 69.87
N SER A 193 0.38 26.94 71.19
CA SER A 193 0.40 28.13 72.08
C SER A 193 -0.07 29.52 71.56
N PRO A 194 -0.71 30.33 72.43
CA PRO A 194 -0.02 31.13 73.48
C PRO A 194 -0.84 31.25 74.80
N SER A 195 -0.47 31.83 75.95
CA SER A 195 0.76 32.23 76.65
C SER A 195 0.36 32.67 78.09
N SER A 196 1.25 32.46 79.07
CA SER A 196 1.50 33.24 80.32
C SER A 196 0.49 33.28 81.51
N THR A 197 1.04 32.86 82.67
CA THR A 197 0.95 33.44 84.03
C THR A 197 -0.33 33.29 84.85
N THR A 198 -0.28 32.44 85.89
CA THR A 198 -0.07 32.82 87.31
C THR A 198 0.33 31.58 88.10
#